data_AF-A0A9D8WJZ0-F1
#
_entry.id   AF-A0A9D8WJZ0-F1
#
_cell.length_a   1.000
_cell.length_b   1.000
_cell.length_c   1.000
_cell.angle_alpha   90.00
_cell.angle_beta   90.00
_cell.angle_gamma   90.00
#
_symmetry.space_group_name_H-M   'P 1'
#
loop_
_entity.id
_entity.type
_entity.pdbx_description
1 polymer ?
#
loop_
_entity_poly.entity_id
_entity_poly.type
_entity_poly.pdbx_seq_one_letter_code
_entity_poly.pdbx_strand_id
1 'polypeptide(L)'
;MNIIVGSGPAGVSVAMALIARGQSVTMLDGGQTLSATLAERQNTFAAKPPADWSNDDTAAWQAPQLERSGDLAMRHGSSHAQVPKDETFVVCPTEVVHRFC
;
A
#
# COMPACT_ATOMS: atom_id res chain seq x y z
N MET A 1 12.18 -5.93 -19.88
CA MET A 1 11.60 -6.47 -18.62
C MET A 1 11.16 -5.29 -17.78
N ASN A 2 9.86 -5.19 -17.44
CA ASN A 2 9.36 -4.10 -16.62
C ASN A 2 9.34 -4.54 -15.14
N ILE A 3 10.08 -3.85 -14.28
CA ILE A 3 10.07 -4.09 -12.83
C ILE A 3 9.38 -2.90 -12.17
N ILE A 4 8.40 -3.17 -11.32
CA ILE A 4 7.67 -2.17 -10.54
C ILE A 4 7.94 -2.44 -9.07
N VAL A 5 8.43 -1.42 -8.36
CA VAL A 5 8.68 -1.49 -6.92
C VAL A 5 7.58 -0.73 -6.20
N GLY A 6 6.80 -1.45 -5.40
CA GLY A 6 5.62 -0.98 -4.68
C GLY A 6 4.31 -1.41 -5.32
N SER A 7 3.46 -2.05 -4.52
CA SER A 7 2.09 -2.50 -4.89
C SER A 7 1.00 -1.49 -4.53
N GLY A 8 1.38 -0.26 -4.18
CA GLY A 8 0.43 0.82 -3.96
C GLY A 8 -0.34 1.23 -5.23
N PRO A 9 -1.32 2.14 -5.12
CA PRO A 9 -2.20 2.51 -6.24
C PRO A 9 -1.45 2.95 -7.51
N ALA A 10 -0.35 3.70 -7.35
CA ALA A 10 0.47 4.14 -8.48
C ALA A 10 1.18 2.97 -9.18
N GLY A 11 1.77 2.05 -8.41
CA GLY A 11 2.46 0.88 -8.95
C GLY A 11 1.50 -0.06 -9.68
N VAL A 12 0.33 -0.31 -9.11
CA VAL A 12 -0.75 -1.07 -9.75
C VAL A 12 -1.21 -0.37 -11.03
N SER A 13 -1.41 0.94 -11.02
CA SER A 13 -1.83 1.69 -12.21
C SER A 13 -0.83 1.56 -13.37
N VAL A 14 0.47 1.65 -13.07
CA VAL A 14 1.53 1.44 -14.08
C VAL A 14 1.54 -0.01 -14.57
N ALA A 15 1.39 -0.99 -13.67
CA ALA A 15 1.33 -2.40 -14.04
C ALA A 15 0.19 -2.68 -15.02
N MET A 16 -1.01 -2.17 -14.71
CA MET A 16 -2.19 -2.32 -15.56
C MET A 16 -1.99 -1.71 -16.95
N ALA A 17 -1.40 -0.51 -17.02
CA ALA A 17 -1.13 0.14 -18.30
C ALA A 17 -0.13 -0.63 -19.17
N LEU A 18 0.90 -1.23 -18.56
CA LEU A 18 1.91 -2.03 -19.28
C LEU A 18 1.34 -3.39 -19.72
N ILE A 19 0.55 -4.04 -18.87
CA ILE A 19 -0.15 -5.29 -19.20
C ILE A 19 -1.13 -5.08 -20.35
N ALA A 20 -1.90 -3.98 -20.34
CA ALA A 20 -2.82 -3.63 -21.43
C ALA A 20 -2.11 -3.42 -22.78
N ARG A 21 -0.79 -3.13 -22.76
CA ARG A 21 0.07 -3.02 -23.95
C ARG A 21 0.72 -4.35 -24.35
N GLY A 22 0.32 -5.47 -23.76
CA GLY A 22 0.87 -6.80 -24.02
C GLY A 22 2.26 -7.01 -23.43
N GLN A 23 2.68 -6.20 -22.47
CA GLN A 23 4.00 -6.30 -21.85
C GLN A 23 3.95 -7.10 -20.55
N SER A 24 4.98 -7.89 -20.29
CA SER A 24 5.17 -8.57 -19.00
C SER A 24 5.71 -7.59 -17.94
N VAL A 25 5.26 -7.79 -16.70
CA VAL A 25 5.65 -6.99 -15.54
C VAL A 25 6.01 -7.91 -14.37
N THR A 26 7.05 -7.56 -13.63
CA THR A 26 7.37 -8.13 -12.32
C THR A 26 7.14 -7.05 -11.26
N MET A 27 6.25 -7.31 -10.32
CA MET A 27 5.99 -6.41 -9.20
C MET A 27 6.70 -6.93 -7.95
N LEU A 28 7.42 -6.04 -7.29
CA LEU A 28 8.10 -6.28 -6.01
C LEU A 28 7.45 -5.38 -4.96
N ASP A 29 7.03 -5.95 -3.85
CA ASP A 29 6.54 -5.21 -2.70
C ASP A 29 7.28 -5.69 -1.45
N GLY A 30 7.58 -4.77 -0.54
CA GLY A 30 8.24 -5.11 0.72
C GLY A 30 7.40 -6.01 1.61
N GLY A 31 6.07 -6.01 1.39
CA GLY A 31 5.08 -6.73 2.16
C GLY A 31 5.01 -6.21 3.60
N GLN A 32 3.80 -6.09 4.12
CA GLN A 32 3.60 -6.16 5.56
C GLN A 32 2.62 -7.29 5.83
N THR A 33 2.83 -8.00 6.94
CA THR A 33 1.84 -8.96 7.40
C THR A 33 0.63 -8.17 7.88
N LEU A 34 -0.52 -8.42 7.25
CA LEU A 34 -1.78 -7.83 7.70
C LEU A 34 -2.08 -8.29 9.13
N SER A 35 -2.65 -7.40 9.95
CA SER A 35 -3.24 -7.81 11.21
C SER A 35 -4.35 -8.84 10.98
N ALA A 36 -4.64 -9.69 11.97
CA ALA A 36 -5.65 -10.75 11.82
C ALA A 36 -7.00 -10.23 11.31
N THR A 37 -7.44 -9.07 11.83
CA THR A 37 -8.70 -8.42 11.41
C THR A 37 -8.66 -7.94 9.96
N LEU A 38 -7.53 -7.37 9.50
CA LEU A 38 -7.39 -6.93 8.12
C LEU A 38 -7.28 -8.11 7.15
N ALA A 39 -6.58 -9.17 7.55
CA ALA A 39 -6.46 -10.40 6.78
C ALA A 39 -7.82 -11.09 6.62
N GLU A 40 -8.62 -11.17 7.70
CA GLU A 40 -9.97 -11.75 7.65
C GLU A 40 -10.88 -10.96 6.69
N ARG A 41 -10.90 -9.63 6.79
CA ARG A 41 -11.64 -8.76 5.87
C ARG A 41 -11.21 -8.96 4.42
N GLN A 42 -9.90 -8.99 4.17
CA GLN A 42 -9.36 -9.26 2.84
C GLN A 42 -9.83 -10.60 2.31
N ASN A 43 -9.75 -11.66 3.12
CA ASN A 43 -10.15 -13.01 2.73
C ASN A 43 -11.65 -13.11 2.45
N THR A 44 -12.49 -12.50 3.29
CA THR A 44 -13.95 -12.44 3.06
C THR A 44 -14.28 -11.75 1.75
N PHE A 45 -13.63 -10.62 1.45
CA PHE A 45 -13.85 -9.89 0.21
C PHE A 45 -13.30 -10.66 -1.01
N ALA A 46 -12.08 -11.20 -0.90
CA ALA A 46 -11.41 -11.95 -1.96
C ALA A 46 -12.08 -13.30 -2.29
N ALA A 47 -12.86 -13.87 -1.38
CA ALA A 47 -13.64 -15.08 -1.63
C ALA A 47 -14.79 -14.86 -2.63
N LYS A 48 -15.18 -13.60 -2.89
CA LYS A 48 -16.20 -13.25 -3.87
C LYS A 48 -15.57 -13.04 -5.25
N PRO A 49 -16.10 -13.63 -6.32
CA PRO A 49 -15.63 -13.33 -7.66
C PRO A 49 -15.89 -11.84 -7.98
N PRO A 50 -15.04 -11.18 -8.80
CA PRO A 50 -15.20 -9.76 -9.10
C PRO A 50 -16.57 -9.34 -9.68
N ALA A 51 -17.25 -10.27 -10.36
CA ALA A 51 -18.59 -10.04 -10.89
C ALA A 51 -19.66 -9.87 -9.80
N ASP A 52 -19.40 -10.37 -8.58
CA ASP A 52 -20.32 -10.37 -7.45
C ASP A 52 -19.97 -9.28 -6.41
N TRP A 53 -19.01 -8.41 -6.73
CA TRP A 53 -18.63 -7.31 -5.84
C TRP A 53 -19.74 -6.26 -5.82
N SER A 54 -20.42 -6.14 -4.69
CA SER A 54 -21.37 -5.05 -4.50
C SER A 54 -20.65 -3.72 -4.25
N ASN A 55 -21.36 -2.62 -4.47
CA ASN A 55 -20.87 -1.28 -4.11
C ASN A 55 -20.59 -1.19 -2.60
N ASP A 56 -21.42 -1.83 -1.78
CA ASP A 56 -21.27 -1.85 -0.32
C ASP A 56 -20.01 -2.61 0.10
N ASP A 57 -19.72 -3.74 -0.55
CA ASP A 57 -18.48 -4.49 -0.30
C ASP A 57 -17.24 -3.65 -0.64
N THR A 58 -17.30 -2.96 -1.79
CA THR A 58 -16.21 -2.10 -2.25
C THR A 58 -16.01 -0.91 -1.32
N ALA A 59 -17.09 -0.27 -0.88
CA ALA A 59 -17.05 0.84 0.07
C ALA A 59 -16.50 0.40 1.43
N ALA A 60 -16.94 -0.75 1.94
CA ALA A 60 -16.47 -1.31 3.21
C ALA A 60 -14.96 -1.67 3.16
N TRP A 61 -14.47 -2.16 2.01
CA TRP A 61 -13.05 -2.43 1.82
C TRP A 61 -12.19 -1.15 1.73
N GLN A 62 -12.73 -0.09 1.12
CA GLN A 62 -12.01 1.17 0.91
C GLN A 62 -12.03 2.10 2.13
N ALA A 63 -13.11 2.13 2.91
CA ALA A 63 -13.29 3.11 3.99
C ALA A 63 -12.12 3.15 5.00
N PRO A 64 -11.58 2.01 5.49
CA PRO A 64 -10.45 2.04 6.42
C PRO A 64 -9.15 2.58 5.81
N GLN A 65 -9.00 2.55 4.47
CA GLN A 65 -7.80 3.02 3.77
C GLN A 65 -7.71 4.55 3.67
N LEU A 66 -8.78 5.24 4.08
CA LEU A 66 -8.87 6.70 4.11
C LEU A 66 -8.86 7.25 5.55
N GLU A 67 -9.01 6.37 6.54
CA GLU A 67 -8.89 6.75 7.94
C GLU A 67 -7.45 7.25 8.21
N ARG A 68 -7.37 8.37 8.93
CA ARG A 68 -6.11 9.00 9.35
C ARG A 68 -6.05 8.99 10.86
N SER A 69 -4.99 8.43 11.43
CA SER A 69 -4.69 8.50 12.86
C SER A 69 -3.43 9.32 13.09
N GLY A 70 -3.60 10.58 13.52
CA GLY A 70 -2.49 11.44 13.95
C GLY A 70 -1.48 11.81 12.87
N ASP A 71 -0.24 12.04 13.29
CA ASP A 71 0.87 12.46 12.44
C ASP A 71 1.55 11.27 11.76
N LEU A 72 1.10 10.97 10.54
CA LEU A 72 1.56 9.83 9.74
C LEU A 72 2.64 10.23 8.72
N ALA A 73 3.60 9.34 8.48
CA ALA A 73 4.64 9.52 7.46
C ALA A 73 4.10 9.24 6.05
N MET A 74 3.31 10.16 5.49
CA MET A 74 2.57 9.97 4.23
C MET A 74 3.46 9.51 3.05
N ARG A 75 3.54 8.20 2.82
CA ARG A 75 4.14 7.63 1.60
C ARG A 75 3.12 7.55 0.45
N HIS A 76 3.38 8.26 -0.64
CA HIS A 76 2.72 8.14 -1.94
C HIS A 76 1.18 7.95 -1.97
N GLY A 77 0.45 8.86 -1.31
CA GLY A 77 -0.96 9.13 -1.63
C GLY A 77 -2.04 8.21 -1.04
N SER A 78 -1.70 7.26 -0.16
CA SER A 78 -2.71 6.48 0.61
C SER A 78 -2.29 6.28 2.07
N SER A 79 -3.25 6.06 2.99
CA SER A 79 -2.93 5.78 4.40
C SER A 79 -2.74 4.29 4.73
N HIS A 80 -2.73 3.41 3.71
CA HIS A 80 -2.82 1.96 3.88
C HIS A 80 -1.59 1.28 4.54
N ALA A 81 -0.41 1.89 4.47
CA ALA A 81 0.83 1.37 5.05
C ALA A 81 1.56 2.44 5.87
N GLN A 82 0.80 3.27 6.57
CA GLN A 82 1.35 4.37 7.37
C GLN A 82 1.77 3.87 8.75
N VAL A 83 2.95 4.29 9.15
CA VAL A 83 3.38 4.24 10.55
C VAL A 83 3.50 5.68 11.07
N PRO A 84 3.43 5.88 12.39
CA PRO A 84 3.78 7.14 13.02
C PRO A 84 5.10 7.72 12.46
N LYS A 85 5.18 9.05 12.30
CA LYS A 85 6.36 9.72 11.71
C LYS A 85 7.66 9.36 12.43
N ASP A 86 7.61 9.28 13.74
CA ASP A 86 8.69 8.91 14.64
C ASP A 86 9.18 7.46 14.48
N GLU A 87 8.34 6.55 14.00
CA GLU A 87 8.75 5.18 13.64
C GLU A 87 9.46 5.10 12.28
N THR A 88 9.22 6.06 11.38
CA THR A 88 9.84 6.10 10.04
C THR A 88 11.16 6.85 10.02
N PHE A 89 11.22 8.02 10.66
CA PHE A 89 12.41 8.85 10.64
C PHE A 89 13.31 8.47 11.81
N VAL A 90 14.50 7.93 11.50
CA VAL A 90 15.55 7.79 12.51
C VAL A 90 15.81 9.18 13.09
N VAL A 91 15.73 9.32 14.41
CA VAL A 91 16.23 10.52 15.10
C VAL A 91 17.73 10.58 14.82
N CYS A 92 18.13 11.41 13.86
CA CYS A 92 19.53 11.61 13.50
C CYS A 92 20.19 12.22 14.77
N PRO A 93 21.11 11.51 15.46
CA PRO A 93 21.74 12.07 16.63
C PRO A 93 22.51 13.33 16.23
N THR A 94 22.39 14.39 17.02
CA THR A 94 22.97 15.72 16.77
C THR A 94 24.48 15.75 16.56
N GLU A 95 25.18 14.63 16.74
CA GLU A 95 26.63 14.50 16.60
C GLU A 95 27.13 14.01 15.23
N VAL A 96 26.26 13.59 14.29
CA VAL A 96 26.69 13.02 13.00
C VAL A 96 26.18 13.83 11.80
N VAL A 97 26.74 15.02 11.59
CA VAL A 97 26.33 15.97 10.54
C VAL A 97 26.93 15.67 9.14
N HIS A 98 27.61 14.53 8.92
CA HIS A 98 28.33 14.29 7.65
C HIS A 98 28.05 12.99 6.89
N ARG A 99 27.03 12.22 7.24
CA ARG A 99 26.59 11.11 6.38
C ARG A 99 25.08 11.06 6.32
N PHE A 100 24.55 11.44 5.16
CA PHE A 100 23.19 11.23 4.64
C PHE A 100 22.25 10.44 5.58
N CYS A 101 21.68 11.16 6.55
CA CYS A 101 20.23 11.26 6.67
C CYS A 101 19.80 12.19 5.51
#